data_AF-A0A971RXR9-F1
#
_entry.id   AF-A0A971RXR9-F1
#
_cell.length_a   1.000
_cell.length_b   1.000
_cell.length_c   1.000
_cell.angle_alpha   90.00
_cell.angle_beta   90.00
_cell.angle_gamma   90.00
#
_symmetry.space_group_name_H-M   'P 1'
#
loop_
_entity.id
_entity.type
_entity.pdbx_description
1 polymer ?
#
loop_
_entity_poly.entity_id
_entity_poly.type
_entity_poly.pdbx_seq_one_letter_code
_entity_poly.pdbx_strand_id
1 'polypeptide(L)'
;MQEERKVGLVSYLALIFAIIFFSGLFAKAAGWLGVFDFTVLNGSFGKILGEGGKAFEFRGSGGSGAKDGFLFALTLVPTVMFALGVVNVVEYLGALEAARQLLTPLLRPILGIPGSAGLALIAALQSTDAGAGMTKLLYENGEIDDNERSVFAAFQFSAGGTITNFFSSGAALFTLANADGSLAVTTPMLIPLAVMFIMKVFGANVMRFYLKATSKR
;
A
#
# COMPACT_ATOMS: atom_id res chain seq x y z
N MET A 1 -7.87 16.46 24.00
CA MET A 1 -7.89 15.01 24.25
C MET A 1 -9.09 14.46 23.50
N GLN A 2 -8.88 13.96 22.26
CA GLN A 2 -9.92 13.15 21.63
C GLN A 2 -10.03 11.87 22.47
N GLU A 3 -11.23 11.55 22.95
CA GLU A 3 -11.46 10.27 23.61
C GLU A 3 -10.97 9.16 22.68
N GLU A 4 -10.05 8.31 23.17
CA GLU A 4 -9.74 7.06 22.48
C GLU A 4 -11.07 6.32 22.29
N ARG A 5 -11.60 6.38 21.07
CA ARG A 5 -12.81 5.66 20.72
C ARG A 5 -12.50 4.19 20.97
N LYS A 6 -13.02 3.64 22.08
CA LYS A 6 -12.77 2.26 22.47
C LYS A 6 -13.11 1.38 21.28
N VAL A 7 -12.08 0.77 20.71
CA VAL A 7 -12.23 -0.08 19.53
C VAL A 7 -13.18 -1.21 19.90
N GLY A 8 -14.37 -1.16 19.33
CA GLY A 8 -15.42 -2.12 19.60
C GLY A 8 -15.16 -3.41 18.86
N LEU A 9 -15.89 -4.47 19.25
CA LEU A 9 -15.85 -5.76 18.56
C LEU A 9 -16.18 -5.63 17.06
N VAL A 10 -17.08 -4.70 16.70
CA VAL A 10 -17.46 -4.37 15.32
C VAL A 10 -16.24 -3.93 14.49
N SER A 11 -15.35 -3.11 15.06
CA SER A 11 -14.16 -2.61 14.38
C SER A 11 -13.16 -3.71 14.06
N TYR A 12 -12.97 -4.67 14.98
CA TYR A 12 -12.14 -5.85 14.74
C TYR A 12 -12.75 -6.80 13.71
N LEU A 13 -14.07 -7.02 13.75
CA LEU A 13 -14.77 -7.82 12.74
C LEU A 13 -14.67 -7.18 11.35
N ALA A 14 -14.84 -5.85 11.25
CA ALA A 14 -14.69 -5.11 10.01
C ALA A 14 -13.26 -5.21 9.44
N LEU A 15 -12.25 -5.19 10.32
CA LEU A 15 -10.86 -5.41 9.90
C LEU A 15 -10.62 -6.84 9.40
N ILE A 16 -11.12 -7.86 10.11
CA ILE A 16 -11.01 -9.26 9.67
C ILE A 16 -11.72 -9.46 8.32
N PHE A 17 -12.92 -8.90 8.17
CA PHE A 17 -13.63 -8.90 6.90
C PHE A 17 -12.79 -8.27 5.79
N ALA A 18 -12.22 -7.08 6.02
CA ALA A 18 -11.40 -6.41 5.03
C ALA A 18 -10.16 -7.23 4.63
N ILE A 19 -9.47 -7.86 5.60
CA ILE A 19 -8.33 -8.73 5.35
C ILE A 19 -8.75 -9.90 4.47
N ILE A 20 -9.83 -10.61 4.82
CA ILE A 20 -10.34 -11.74 4.05
C ILE A 20 -10.75 -11.28 2.65
N PHE A 21 -11.50 -10.18 2.57
CA PHE A 21 -12.06 -9.63 1.34
C PHE A 21 -11.00 -9.25 0.30
N PHE A 22 -9.94 -8.57 0.72
CA PHE A 22 -8.85 -8.16 -0.17
C PHE A 22 -7.74 -9.21 -0.33
N SER A 23 -7.75 -10.31 0.43
CA SER A 23 -6.65 -11.30 0.40
C SER A 23 -6.60 -12.18 -0.85
N GLY A 24 -7.70 -12.35 -1.57
CA GLY A 24 -7.80 -13.32 -2.67
C GLY A 24 -8.00 -14.78 -2.22
N LEU A 25 -8.18 -15.05 -0.92
CA LEU A 25 -8.36 -16.40 -0.36
C LEU A 25 -9.53 -17.16 -1.00
N PHE A 26 -10.60 -16.46 -1.35
CA PHE A 26 -11.82 -17.04 -1.91
C PHE A 26 -11.97 -16.79 -3.42
N ALA A 27 -10.92 -16.31 -4.10
CA ALA A 27 -10.94 -15.99 -5.54
C ALA A 27 -11.29 -17.18 -6.44
N LYS A 28 -11.07 -18.41 -5.96
CA LYS A 28 -11.39 -19.66 -6.66
C LYS A 28 -12.48 -20.49 -5.95
N ALA A 29 -13.09 -19.94 -4.89
CA ALA A 29 -14.11 -20.67 -4.14
C ALA A 29 -15.39 -20.78 -4.98
N ALA A 30 -15.89 -22.00 -5.14
CA ALA A 30 -17.15 -22.25 -5.83
C ALA A 30 -18.34 -21.96 -4.89
N GLY A 31 -19.37 -21.29 -5.41
CA GLY A 31 -20.60 -20.98 -4.67
C GLY A 31 -20.55 -19.66 -3.89
N TRP A 32 -21.39 -19.56 -2.85
CA TRP A 32 -21.67 -18.30 -2.14
C TRP A 32 -20.45 -17.70 -1.40
N LEU A 33 -19.44 -18.51 -1.09
CA LEU A 33 -18.21 -18.04 -0.43
C LEU A 33 -17.42 -17.05 -1.27
N GLY A 34 -17.60 -17.05 -2.60
CA GLY A 34 -17.00 -16.05 -3.49
C GLY A 34 -17.45 -14.62 -3.21
N VAL A 35 -18.56 -14.40 -2.51
CA VAL A 35 -19.03 -13.05 -2.12
C VAL A 35 -18.05 -12.38 -1.14
N PHE A 36 -17.25 -13.16 -0.41
CA PHE A 36 -16.21 -12.64 0.47
C PHE A 36 -14.87 -12.39 -0.25
N ASP A 37 -14.83 -12.40 -1.59
CA ASP A 37 -13.63 -12.09 -2.35
C ASP A 37 -13.82 -10.84 -3.22
N PHE A 38 -12.89 -9.91 -3.08
CA PHE A 38 -12.87 -8.68 -3.87
C PHE A 38 -12.81 -8.97 -5.37
N THR A 39 -12.01 -9.95 -5.81
CA THR A 39 -11.80 -10.22 -7.24
C THR A 39 -13.05 -10.84 -7.86
N VAL A 40 -13.73 -11.74 -7.14
CA VAL A 40 -14.99 -12.34 -7.59
C VAL A 40 -16.09 -11.29 -7.72
N LEU A 41 -16.23 -10.39 -6.73
CA LEU A 41 -17.24 -9.33 -6.79
C LEU A 41 -16.90 -8.21 -7.79
N ASN A 42 -15.62 -7.86 -7.91
CA ASN A 42 -15.14 -6.92 -8.93
C ASN A 42 -15.39 -7.44 -10.35
N GLY A 43 -15.38 -8.77 -10.50
CA GLY A 43 -15.69 -9.44 -11.76
C GLY A 43 -14.61 -9.23 -12.82
N SER A 44 -14.97 -9.52 -14.08
CA SER A 44 -14.10 -9.28 -15.23
C SER A 44 -14.87 -8.49 -16.28
N PHE A 45 -14.36 -7.30 -16.61
CA PHE A 45 -14.93 -6.44 -17.64
C PHE A 45 -14.16 -6.57 -18.96
N GLY A 46 -14.86 -6.41 -20.08
CA GLY A 46 -14.23 -6.28 -21.38
C GLY A 46 -13.81 -7.58 -22.06
N LYS A 47 -14.36 -8.75 -21.67
CA LYS A 47 -14.14 -10.00 -22.41
C LYS A 47 -14.92 -9.97 -23.73
N ILE A 48 -14.20 -10.05 -24.84
CA ILE A 48 -14.71 -10.05 -26.22
C ILE A 48 -14.38 -11.40 -26.84
N LEU A 49 -15.38 -12.14 -27.30
CA LEU A 49 -15.15 -13.37 -28.07
C LEU A 49 -14.85 -13.01 -29.52
N GLY A 50 -13.65 -13.33 -29.98
CA GLY A 50 -13.27 -13.20 -31.39
C GLY A 50 -13.52 -14.48 -32.19
N GLU A 51 -13.28 -14.41 -33.50
CA GLU A 51 -13.42 -15.57 -34.39
C GLU A 51 -12.54 -16.75 -33.95
N GLY A 52 -13.13 -17.95 -33.95
CA GLY A 52 -12.45 -19.19 -33.54
C GLY A 52 -12.34 -19.41 -32.02
N GLY A 53 -13.09 -18.67 -31.20
CA GLY A 53 -13.11 -18.86 -29.74
C GLY A 53 -11.93 -18.20 -29.02
N LYS A 54 -11.14 -17.37 -29.72
CA LYS A 54 -10.10 -16.57 -29.08
C LYS A 54 -10.75 -15.47 -28.24
N ALA A 55 -10.54 -15.52 -26.93
CA ALA A 55 -10.94 -14.46 -26.03
C ALA A 55 -9.96 -13.28 -26.14
N PHE A 56 -10.49 -12.12 -26.52
CA PHE A 56 -9.81 -10.83 -26.47
C PHE A 56 -10.35 -10.04 -25.28
N GLU A 57 -9.54 -9.11 -24.77
CA GLU A 57 -10.01 -8.13 -23.80
C GLU A 57 -10.26 -6.78 -24.49
N PHE A 58 -11.00 -5.88 -23.86
CA PHE A 58 -11.27 -4.52 -24.34
C PHE A 58 -9.97 -3.74 -24.64
N ARG A 59 -8.87 -4.13 -24.00
CA ARG A 59 -7.51 -3.63 -24.24
C ARG A 59 -6.92 -4.07 -25.60
N GLY A 60 -7.43 -5.14 -26.21
CA GLY A 60 -6.89 -5.76 -27.43
C GLY A 60 -5.63 -6.61 -27.17
N SER A 61 -4.93 -7.02 -28.24
CA SER A 61 -3.71 -7.84 -28.16
C SER A 61 -2.55 -7.23 -28.95
N GLY A 62 -1.33 -7.30 -28.42
CA GLY A 62 -0.10 -6.94 -29.16
C GLY A 62 0.23 -5.44 -29.21
N GLY A 63 -0.40 -4.60 -28.37
CA GLY A 63 -0.08 -3.17 -28.27
C GLY A 63 1.03 -2.88 -27.26
N SER A 64 1.94 -1.96 -27.60
CA SER A 64 2.88 -1.33 -26.66
C SER A 64 2.97 0.16 -26.96
N GLY A 65 2.54 1.04 -26.04
CA GLY A 65 2.58 2.49 -26.21
C GLY A 65 1.46 3.24 -25.51
N ALA A 66 1.36 4.56 -25.73
CA ALA A 66 0.43 5.44 -25.00
C ALA A 66 -1.05 5.03 -25.13
N LYS A 67 -1.49 4.53 -26.29
CA LYS A 67 -2.87 4.05 -26.52
C LYS A 67 -3.19 2.79 -25.69
N ASP A 68 -2.23 1.86 -25.60
CA ASP A 68 -2.36 0.66 -24.78
C ASP A 68 -2.40 1.02 -23.28
N GLY A 69 -1.52 1.93 -22.84
CA GLY A 69 -1.54 2.45 -21.47
C GLY A 69 -2.83 3.18 -21.11
N PHE A 70 -3.39 3.98 -22.02
CA PHE A 70 -4.68 4.67 -21.81
C PHE A 70 -5.84 3.68 -21.66
N LEU A 71 -5.91 2.66 -22.54
CA LEU A 71 -6.92 1.61 -22.43
C LEU A 71 -6.75 0.78 -21.15
N PHE A 72 -5.52 0.46 -20.76
CA PHE A 72 -5.23 -0.18 -19.47
C PHE A 72 -5.72 0.67 -18.29
N ALA A 73 -5.46 1.98 -18.28
CA ALA A 73 -5.93 2.86 -17.21
C ALA A 73 -7.46 2.87 -17.09
N LEU A 74 -8.19 2.87 -18.22
CA LEU A 74 -9.65 2.77 -18.21
C LEU A 74 -10.15 1.45 -17.60
N THR A 75 -9.42 0.35 -17.76
CA THR A 75 -9.79 -0.93 -17.11
C THR A 75 -9.67 -0.89 -15.58
N LEU A 76 -8.81 -0.01 -15.03
CA LEU A 76 -8.61 0.11 -13.59
C LEU A 76 -9.68 0.93 -12.87
N VAL A 77 -10.37 1.84 -13.58
CA VAL A 77 -11.30 2.82 -12.97
C VAL A 77 -12.37 2.13 -12.11
N PRO A 78 -13.13 1.13 -12.59
CA PRO A 78 -14.19 0.51 -11.80
C PRO A 78 -13.64 -0.23 -10.58
N THR A 79 -12.50 -0.92 -10.74
CA THR A 79 -11.85 -1.68 -9.67
C THR A 79 -11.36 -0.77 -8.55
N VAL A 80 -10.73 0.35 -8.89
CA VAL A 80 -10.28 1.34 -7.90
C VAL A 80 -11.48 1.97 -7.20
N MET A 81 -12.53 2.36 -7.92
CA MET A 81 -13.74 2.93 -7.33
C MET A 81 -14.41 1.96 -6.34
N PHE A 82 -14.54 0.69 -6.71
CA PHE A 82 -15.12 -0.33 -5.85
C PHE A 82 -14.27 -0.57 -4.60
N ALA A 83 -12.95 -0.70 -4.75
CA ALA A 83 -12.02 -0.86 -3.64
C ALA A 83 -12.12 0.32 -2.65
N LEU A 84 -12.10 1.56 -3.15
CA LEU A 84 -12.25 2.76 -2.31
C LEU A 84 -13.61 2.83 -1.62
N GLY A 85 -14.70 2.43 -2.30
CA GLY A 85 -16.02 2.34 -1.70
C GLY A 85 -16.06 1.38 -0.51
N VAL A 86 -15.48 0.20 -0.64
CA VAL A 86 -15.38 -0.79 0.45
C VAL A 86 -14.49 -0.29 1.58
N VAL A 87 -13.35 0.34 1.26
CA VAL A 87 -12.47 0.95 2.27
C VAL A 87 -13.21 1.99 3.09
N ASN A 88 -13.97 2.89 2.46
CA ASN A 88 -14.75 3.90 3.17
C ASN A 88 -15.79 3.29 4.13
N VAL A 89 -16.44 2.19 3.75
CA VAL A 89 -17.40 1.48 4.62
C VAL A 89 -16.68 0.85 5.81
N VAL A 90 -15.57 0.17 5.55
CA VAL A 90 -14.75 -0.50 6.58
C VAL A 90 -14.14 0.52 7.55
N GLU A 91 -13.70 1.67 7.04
CA GLU A 91 -13.25 2.82 7.83
C GLU A 91 -14.36 3.39 8.69
N TYR A 92 -15.57 3.59 8.14
CA TYR A 92 -16.74 4.03 8.91
C TYR A 92 -17.07 3.09 10.09
N LEU A 93 -16.89 1.78 9.89
CA LEU A 93 -17.07 0.75 10.93
C LEU A 93 -15.95 0.73 11.99
N GLY A 94 -14.91 1.55 11.81
CA GLY A 94 -13.81 1.72 12.76
C GLY A 94 -12.66 0.73 12.58
N ALA A 95 -12.58 0.05 11.43
CA ALA A 95 -11.52 -0.93 11.20
C ALA A 95 -10.12 -0.30 11.18
N LEU A 96 -10.01 0.98 10.81
CA LEU A 96 -8.73 1.69 10.84
C LEU A 96 -8.24 1.85 12.28
N GLU A 97 -9.12 2.12 13.25
CA GLU A 97 -8.78 2.20 14.67
C GLU A 97 -8.34 0.83 15.22
N ALA A 98 -9.01 -0.26 14.81
CA ALA A 98 -8.58 -1.62 15.14
C ALA A 98 -7.20 -1.95 14.55
N ALA A 99 -6.96 -1.57 13.29
CA ALA A 99 -5.67 -1.74 12.64
C ALA A 99 -4.58 -0.92 13.36
N ARG A 100 -4.88 0.32 13.78
CA ARG A 100 -3.96 1.16 14.57
C ARG A 100 -3.57 0.46 15.88
N GLN A 101 -4.52 -0.11 16.62
CA GLN A 101 -4.22 -0.86 17.86
C GLN A 101 -3.32 -2.07 17.60
N LEU A 102 -3.59 -2.84 16.53
CA LEU A 102 -2.78 -4.01 16.18
C LEU A 102 -1.39 -3.66 15.63
N LEU A 103 -1.25 -2.53 14.93
CA LEU A 103 0.03 -2.06 14.40
C LEU A 103 0.90 -1.40 15.47
N THR A 104 0.32 -0.83 16.52
CA THR A 104 1.07 -0.18 17.62
C THR A 104 2.17 -1.06 18.24
N PRO A 105 1.92 -2.32 18.65
CA PRO A 105 2.96 -3.18 19.22
C PRO A 105 4.07 -3.54 18.23
N LEU A 106 3.85 -3.41 16.92
CA LEU A 106 4.85 -3.65 15.89
C LEU A 106 5.65 -2.38 15.54
N LEU A 107 4.95 -1.26 15.33
CA LEU A 107 5.56 0.00 14.91
C LEU A 107 6.35 0.68 16.03
N ARG A 108 5.93 0.53 17.29
CA ARG A 108 6.60 1.17 18.43
C ARG A 108 8.00 0.62 18.74
N PRO A 109 8.27 -0.71 18.68
CA PRO A 109 9.63 -1.20 18.79
C PRO A 109 10.47 -0.87 17.55
N ILE A 110 9.93 -1.05 16.34
CA ILE A 110 10.70 -0.95 15.08
C ILE A 110 11.01 0.50 14.70
N LEU A 111 10.03 1.39 14.77
CA LEU A 111 10.14 2.78 14.32
C LEU A 111 10.00 3.79 15.45
N GLY A 112 9.49 3.38 16.62
CA GLY A 112 9.31 4.32 17.74
C GLY A 112 8.11 5.25 17.59
N ILE A 113 7.20 4.96 16.67
CA ILE A 113 5.97 5.73 16.42
C ILE A 113 4.73 4.95 16.89
N PRO A 114 3.65 5.64 17.31
CA PRO A 114 2.40 4.98 17.68
C PRO A 114 1.69 4.41 16.46
N GLY A 115 0.81 3.42 16.66
CA GLY A 115 0.08 2.80 15.56
C GLY A 115 -0.97 3.72 14.92
N SER A 116 -1.34 4.83 15.55
CA SER A 116 -2.11 5.93 14.93
C SER A 116 -1.44 6.46 13.67
N ALA A 117 -0.10 6.48 13.62
CA ALA A 117 0.66 6.84 12.44
C ALA A 117 0.64 5.77 11.32
N GLY A 118 0.02 4.61 11.55
CA GLY A 118 -0.04 3.50 10.60
C GLY A 118 -0.70 3.86 9.26
N LEU A 119 -1.77 4.66 9.27
CA LEU A 119 -2.40 5.11 8.03
C LEU A 119 -1.49 6.08 7.26
N ALA A 120 -0.87 7.03 7.96
CA ALA A 120 0.10 7.94 7.38
C ALA A 120 1.33 7.18 6.84
N LEU A 121 1.72 6.07 7.47
CA LEU A 121 2.85 5.23 7.06
C LEU A 121 2.54 4.56 5.72
N ILE A 122 1.34 3.98 5.58
CA ILE A 122 0.86 3.38 4.33
C ILE A 122 0.78 4.44 3.23
N ALA A 123 0.19 5.60 3.52
CA ALA A 123 0.11 6.72 2.58
C ALA A 123 1.51 7.16 2.11
N ALA A 124 2.47 7.27 3.05
CA ALA A 124 3.85 7.65 2.76
C ALA A 124 4.62 6.64 1.89
N LEU A 125 4.23 5.36 1.87
CA LEU A 125 4.83 4.37 0.97
C LEU A 125 4.39 4.56 -0.49
N GLN A 126 3.26 5.22 -0.72
CA GLN A 126 2.75 5.52 -2.06
C GLN A 126 3.09 6.94 -2.50
N SER A 127 2.97 7.90 -1.58
CA SER A 127 3.23 9.32 -1.82
C SER A 127 3.79 9.96 -0.56
N THR A 128 5.03 10.44 -0.65
CA THR A 128 5.69 11.18 0.43
C THR A 128 4.90 12.43 0.81
N ASP A 129 4.31 13.13 -0.16
CA ASP A 129 3.56 14.38 0.08
C ASP A 129 2.26 14.11 0.84
N ALA A 130 1.53 13.06 0.46
CA ALA A 130 0.33 12.63 1.19
C ALA A 130 0.68 12.18 2.62
N GLY A 131 1.78 11.43 2.77
CA GLY A 131 2.31 11.02 4.07
C GLY A 131 2.66 12.19 4.99
N ALA A 132 3.32 13.22 4.45
CA ALA A 132 3.70 14.42 5.19
C ALA A 132 2.47 15.22 5.64
N GLY A 133 1.46 15.37 4.77
CA GLY A 133 0.19 16.02 5.11
C GLY A 133 -0.52 15.32 6.27
N MET A 134 -0.60 13.99 6.21
CA MET A 134 -1.19 13.17 7.28
C MET A 134 -0.37 13.23 8.57
N THR A 135 0.95 13.32 8.48
CA THR A 135 1.86 13.45 9.64
C THR A 135 1.67 14.78 10.36
N LYS A 136 1.48 15.86 9.61
CA LYS A 136 1.15 17.17 10.18
C LYS A 136 -0.14 17.10 10.99
N LEU A 137 -1.19 16.48 10.44
CA LEU A 137 -2.47 16.32 11.13
C LEU A 137 -2.33 15.51 12.43
N LEU A 138 -1.55 14.42 12.40
CA LEU A 138 -1.27 13.61 13.60
C LEU A 138 -0.58 14.44 14.69
N TYR A 139 0.36 15.31 14.31
CA TYR A 139 1.04 16.19 15.27
C TYR A 139 0.10 17.29 15.81
N GLU A 140 -0.69 17.92 14.94
CA GLU A 140 -1.67 18.95 15.34
C GLU A 140 -2.78 18.40 16.24
N ASN A 141 -3.18 17.14 16.05
CA ASN A 141 -4.13 16.44 16.90
C ASN A 141 -3.53 15.95 18.23
N GLY A 142 -2.22 16.04 18.40
CA GLY A 142 -1.49 15.54 19.57
C GLY A 142 -1.41 14.01 19.64
N GLU A 143 -1.54 13.32 18.50
CA GLU A 143 -1.41 11.86 18.39
C GLU A 143 0.04 11.40 18.29
N ILE A 144 0.96 12.30 17.90
CA ILE A 144 2.42 12.08 17.89
C ILE A 144 3.14 13.28 18.51
N ASP A 145 4.25 13.03 19.19
CA ASP A 145 5.12 14.09 19.69
C ASP A 145 6.12 14.60 18.62
N ASP A 146 6.89 15.66 18.94
CA ASP A 146 7.84 16.24 17.98
C ASP A 146 9.02 15.32 17.63
N ASN A 147 9.42 14.44 18.57
CA ASN A 147 10.46 13.45 18.34
C ASN A 147 9.94 12.35 17.40
N GLU A 148 8.74 11.84 17.67
CA GLU A 148 8.03 10.86 16.84
C GLU A 148 7.80 11.42 15.43
N ARG A 149 7.38 12.69 15.32
CA ARG A 149 7.26 13.40 14.04
C ARG A 149 8.59 13.44 13.27
N SER A 150 9.69 13.74 13.95
CA SER A 150 11.02 13.82 13.35
C SER A 150 11.52 12.44 12.87
N VAL A 151 11.31 11.39 13.67
CA VAL A 151 11.61 10.01 13.28
C VAL A 151 10.76 9.59 12.09
N PHE A 152 9.49 9.97 12.08
CA PHE A 152 8.59 9.63 11.01
C PHE A 152 8.93 10.36 9.71
N ALA A 153 9.29 11.64 9.78
CA ALA A 153 9.82 12.38 8.65
C ALA A 153 11.08 11.71 8.07
N ALA A 154 12.00 11.25 8.92
CA ALA A 154 13.18 10.50 8.48
C ALA A 154 12.80 9.20 7.75
N PHE A 155 11.78 8.46 8.22
CA PHE A 155 11.24 7.30 7.52
C PHE A 155 10.64 7.67 6.15
N GLN A 156 9.89 8.76 6.06
CA GLN A 156 9.20 9.16 4.83
C GLN A 156 10.18 9.59 3.75
N PHE A 157 11.15 10.43 4.09
CA PHE A 157 12.13 10.96 3.15
C PHE A 157 13.24 9.97 2.79
N SER A 158 13.55 8.99 3.64
CA SER A 158 14.46 7.91 3.27
C SER A 158 13.79 7.04 2.20
N ALA A 159 14.39 6.91 1.02
CA ALA A 159 13.95 6.03 -0.08
C ALA A 159 12.48 6.18 -0.59
N GLY A 160 11.71 7.19 -0.18
CA GLY A 160 10.32 7.39 -0.62
C GLY A 160 10.22 7.58 -2.13
N GLY A 161 10.94 8.58 -2.66
CA GLY A 161 10.99 8.82 -4.11
C GLY A 161 11.65 7.67 -4.89
N THR A 162 12.60 6.95 -4.28
CA THR A 162 13.24 5.79 -4.90
C THR A 162 12.25 4.65 -5.11
N ILE A 163 11.37 4.36 -4.13
CA ILE A 163 10.34 3.33 -4.27
C ILE A 163 9.34 3.70 -5.38
N THR A 164 8.87 4.95 -5.39
CA THR A 164 7.96 5.42 -6.45
C THR A 164 8.60 5.31 -7.83
N ASN A 165 9.88 5.71 -7.98
CA ASN A 165 10.63 5.59 -9.23
C ASN A 165 10.90 4.13 -9.62
N PHE A 166 11.17 3.27 -8.62
CA PHE A 166 11.41 1.84 -8.83
C PHE A 166 10.18 1.17 -9.43
N PHE A 167 8.97 1.47 -8.94
CA PHE A 167 7.74 0.94 -9.51
C PHE A 167 7.31 1.62 -10.81
N SER A 168 7.58 2.91 -10.99
CA SER A 168 7.14 3.64 -12.19
C SER A 168 8.02 3.39 -13.42
N SER A 169 9.34 3.48 -13.27
CA SER A 169 10.30 3.38 -14.38
C SER A 169 11.30 2.24 -14.20
N GLY A 170 11.67 1.92 -12.95
CA GLY A 170 12.58 0.82 -12.65
C GLY A 170 12.03 -0.56 -13.05
N ALA A 171 10.71 -0.77 -12.95
CA ALA A 171 10.06 -2.03 -13.30
C ALA A 171 10.30 -2.43 -14.77
N ALA A 172 10.39 -1.47 -15.69
CA ALA A 172 10.68 -1.72 -17.10
C ALA A 172 12.10 -2.28 -17.32
N LEU A 173 13.05 -1.96 -16.45
CA LEU A 173 14.42 -2.48 -16.54
C LEU A 173 14.49 -3.98 -16.25
N PHE A 174 13.61 -4.50 -15.40
CA PHE A 174 13.53 -5.95 -15.11
C PHE A 174 12.91 -6.75 -16.26
N THR A 175 12.28 -6.08 -17.22
CA THR A 175 11.74 -6.71 -18.45
C THR A 175 12.67 -6.58 -19.65
N LEU A 176 13.78 -5.85 -19.52
CA LEU A 176 14.75 -5.72 -20.61
C LEU A 176 15.45 -7.06 -20.83
N ALA A 177 15.50 -7.49 -22.09
CA ALA A 177 16.28 -8.63 -22.53
C ALA A 177 17.47 -8.15 -23.36
N ASN A 178 18.64 -8.76 -23.14
CA ASN A 178 19.83 -8.60 -23.94
C ASN A 178 19.63 -9.22 -25.34
N ALA A 179 20.55 -8.95 -26.27
CA ALA A 179 20.48 -9.45 -27.65
C ALA A 179 20.49 -10.99 -27.77
N ASP A 180 20.91 -11.68 -26.71
CA ASP A 180 20.92 -13.13 -26.56
C ASP A 180 19.63 -13.69 -25.91
N GLY A 181 18.64 -12.85 -25.61
CA GLY A 181 17.36 -13.23 -24.99
C GLY A 181 17.42 -13.41 -23.48
N SER A 182 18.58 -13.21 -22.85
CA SER A 182 18.73 -13.23 -21.39
C SER A 182 18.19 -11.93 -20.76
N LEU A 183 17.63 -11.98 -19.55
CA LEU A 183 17.22 -10.77 -18.84
C LEU A 183 18.46 -9.91 -18.53
N ALA A 184 18.41 -8.63 -18.91
CA ALA A 184 19.48 -7.67 -18.65
C ALA A 184 19.71 -7.43 -17.15
N VAL A 185 18.66 -7.62 -16.34
CA VAL A 185 18.73 -7.60 -14.88
C VAL A 185 18.42 -8.99 -14.35
N THR A 186 19.47 -9.70 -13.90
CA THR A 186 19.36 -11.06 -13.34
C THR A 186 18.86 -11.08 -11.90
N THR A 187 18.82 -9.92 -11.24
CA THR A 187 18.41 -9.79 -9.85
C THR A 187 16.88 -9.79 -9.74
N PRO A 188 16.27 -10.61 -8.88
CA PRO A 188 14.84 -10.53 -8.61
C PRO A 188 14.43 -9.12 -8.16
N MET A 189 13.32 -8.60 -8.70
CA MET A 189 12.76 -7.29 -8.37
C MET A 189 12.56 -7.08 -6.86
N LEU A 190 12.34 -8.16 -6.11
CA LEU A 190 12.15 -8.14 -4.67
C LEU A 190 13.41 -7.71 -3.90
N ILE A 191 14.62 -8.00 -4.39
CA ILE A 191 15.86 -7.75 -3.63
C ILE A 191 16.12 -6.23 -3.49
N PRO A 192 16.15 -5.42 -4.56
CA PRO A 192 16.30 -3.97 -4.42
C PRO A 192 15.17 -3.33 -3.61
N LEU A 193 13.94 -3.84 -3.76
CA LEU A 193 12.80 -3.40 -2.98
C LEU A 193 12.99 -3.63 -1.48
N ALA A 194 13.43 -4.82 -1.10
CA ALA A 194 13.73 -5.15 0.30
C ALA A 194 14.83 -4.24 0.87
N VAL A 195 15.90 -3.98 0.09
CA VAL A 195 16.97 -3.06 0.50
C VAL A 195 16.42 -1.65 0.75
N MET A 196 15.56 -1.13 -0.14
CA MET A 196 14.93 0.17 0.06
C MET A 196 14.14 0.21 1.38
N PHE A 197 13.29 -0.78 1.65
CA PHE A 197 12.52 -0.85 2.89
C PHE A 197 13.40 -0.95 4.14
N ILE A 198 14.45 -1.77 4.11
CA ILE A 198 15.43 -1.87 5.21
C ILE A 198 16.10 -0.52 5.46
N MET A 199 16.50 0.18 4.40
CA MET A 199 17.13 1.50 4.53
C MET A 199 16.17 2.56 5.09
N LYS A 200 14.85 2.46 4.83
CA LYS A 200 13.86 3.33 5.48
C LYS A 200 13.83 3.15 6.99
N VAL A 201 13.73 1.88 7.42
CA VAL A 201 13.72 1.53 8.84
C VAL A 201 15.04 1.93 9.50
N PHE A 202 16.16 1.72 8.81
CA PHE A 202 17.47 2.14 9.28
C PHE A 202 17.54 3.66 9.47
N GLY A 203 17.15 4.46 8.46
CA GLY A 203 17.16 5.92 8.53
C GLY A 203 16.30 6.47 9.68
N ALA A 204 15.11 5.90 9.89
CA ALA A 204 14.25 6.24 11.01
C ALA A 204 14.91 5.94 12.37
N ASN A 205 15.57 4.79 12.49
CA ASN A 205 16.26 4.42 13.73
C ASN A 205 17.51 5.28 13.99
N VAL A 206 18.26 5.67 12.96
CA VAL A 206 19.36 6.63 13.10
C VAL A 206 18.85 7.95 13.67
N MET A 207 17.74 8.48 13.16
CA MET A 207 17.12 9.68 13.70
C MET A 207 16.67 9.49 15.15
N ARG A 208 16.10 8.33 15.48
CA ARG A 208 15.69 7.99 16.85
C ARG A 208 16.88 7.95 17.82
N PHE A 209 18.04 7.43 17.39
CA PHE A 209 19.27 7.44 18.18
C PHE A 209 19.82 8.86 18.35
N TYR A 210 19.84 9.66 17.28
CA TYR A 210 20.28 11.05 17.32
C TYR A 210 19.46 11.89 18.31
N LEU A 211 18.14 11.76 18.29
CA LEU A 211 17.25 12.48 19.20
C LEU A 211 17.47 12.04 20.66
N LYS A 212 17.62 10.74 20.93
CA LYS A 212 17.95 10.24 22.29
C LYS A 212 19.30 10.72 22.81
N ALA A 213 20.29 10.88 21.94
CA ALA A 213 21.60 11.40 22.30
C ALA A 213 21.56 12.91 22.60
N THR A 214 20.72 13.65 21.88
CA THR A 214 20.60 15.11 22.00
C THR A 214 19.69 15.52 23.15
N SER A 215 18.61 14.79 23.43
CA SER A 215 17.69 15.07 24.54
C SER A 215 18.26 14.71 25.92
N LYS A 216 19.43 14.07 25.98
CA LYS A 216 20.15 13.72 27.21
C LYS A 216 21.17 14.79 27.64
N ARG A 217 21.35 15.84 26.84
CA ARG A 217 22.09 17.06 27.20
C ARG A 217 21.12 18.11 27.68
#